data_AF-A0A9P6CIL2-F1
#
_entry.id   AF-A0A9P6CIL2-F1
#
_cell.length_a   1.000
_cell.length_b   1.000
_cell.length_c   1.000
_cell.angle_alpha   90.00
_cell.angle_beta   90.00
_cell.angle_gamma   90.00
#
_symmetry.space_group_name_H-M   'P 1'
#
loop_
_entity.id
_entity.type
_entity.pdbx_description
1 polymer ?
#
loop_
_entity_poly.entity_id
_entity_poly.type
_entity_poly.pdbx_seq_one_letter_code
_entity_poly.pdbx_strand_id
1 'polypeptide(L)'
;MFAAPWLCICFMVFGTLATSASKRPPTFETTPVQVVGFLKRKDGLSKEEFKTHWLQHGALFRSLNISKAITKYDELLVNDETNDLLKSMGALTTEWDGLAIMEGRSFEEVLGILSSDEHEQYIVPDEEKFLDRNATQVMPINFAEIINRNKH
;
A
#
# COMPACT_ATOMS: atom_id res chain seq x y z
N MET A 1 38.36 -19.64 36.77
CA MET A 1 37.05 -20.19 37.18
C MET A 1 36.57 -19.37 38.36
N PHE A 2 35.25 -19.15 38.45
CA PHE A 2 34.48 -18.40 39.45
C PHE A 2 34.16 -16.92 39.14
N ALA A 3 32.86 -16.74 38.97
CA ALA A 3 32.10 -15.54 38.66
C ALA A 3 31.98 -14.61 39.87
N ALA A 4 31.81 -13.30 39.60
CA ALA A 4 31.25 -12.36 40.56
C ALA A 4 29.84 -11.94 40.10
N PRO A 5 28.87 -11.81 41.03
CA PRO A 5 27.45 -11.69 40.72
C PRO A 5 27.02 -10.22 40.73
N TRP A 6 26.30 -9.78 39.69
CA TRP A 6 25.59 -8.51 39.75
C TRP A 6 24.18 -8.76 40.27
N LEU A 7 23.94 -8.24 41.48
CA LEU A 7 22.62 -8.07 42.07
C LEU A 7 21.74 -7.24 41.12
N CYS A 8 20.69 -7.85 40.57
CA CYS A 8 19.53 -7.11 40.11
C CYS A 8 18.59 -6.94 41.31
N ILE A 9 18.63 -5.75 41.92
CA ILE A 9 17.65 -5.33 42.93
C ILE A 9 16.37 -4.92 42.21
N CYS A 10 15.26 -5.46 42.70
CA CYS A 10 13.88 -5.22 42.30
C CYS A 10 13.56 -3.73 42.05
N PHE A 11 12.78 -3.46 41.00
CA PHE A 11 11.73 -2.46 41.10
C PHE A 11 10.36 -3.12 40.99
N MET A 12 9.55 -2.78 41.97
CA MET A 12 8.19 -3.20 42.20
C MET A 12 7.28 -2.86 41.03
N VAL A 13 6.32 -3.77 40.86
CA VAL A 13 5.08 -3.67 40.10
C VAL A 13 4.46 -2.28 40.21
N PHE A 14 4.46 -1.54 39.10
CA PHE A 14 3.36 -0.63 38.81
C PHE A 14 2.45 -1.33 37.80
N GLY A 15 1.24 -1.64 38.25
CA GLY A 15 0.19 -2.19 37.41
C GLY A 15 -0.07 -1.24 36.25
N THR A 16 0.28 -1.67 35.05
CA THR A 16 -0.33 -1.18 33.82
C THR A 16 -0.94 -2.42 33.18
N LEU A 17 -2.25 -2.38 32.94
CA LEU A 17 -2.94 -3.38 32.13
C LEU A 17 -2.26 -3.37 30.76
N ALA A 18 -1.28 -4.26 30.58
CA ALA A 18 -0.80 -4.62 29.27
C ALA A 18 -2.00 -5.27 28.58
N THR A 19 -2.66 -4.52 27.71
CA THR A 19 -3.54 -5.10 26.71
C THR A 19 -2.74 -6.22 26.06
N SER A 20 -3.28 -7.44 26.16
CA SER A 20 -2.67 -8.64 25.61
C SER A 20 -2.61 -8.49 24.09
N ALA A 21 -1.56 -7.85 23.58
CA ALA A 21 -1.14 -8.03 22.21
C ALA A 21 -0.97 -9.55 22.02
N SER A 22 -1.69 -10.10 21.04
CA SER A 22 -1.71 -11.54 20.76
C SER A 22 -0.27 -12.08 20.68
N LYS A 23 0.09 -13.03 21.55
CA LYS A 23 1.42 -13.68 21.59
C LYS A 23 1.70 -14.63 20.41
N ARG A 24 0.90 -14.60 19.34
CA ARG A 24 1.12 -15.48 18.19
C ARG A 24 2.30 -14.95 17.37
N PRO A 25 3.17 -15.84 16.84
CA PRO A 25 4.19 -15.42 15.91
C PRO A 25 3.54 -14.78 14.66
N PRO A 26 4.18 -13.80 14.03
CA PRO A 26 3.66 -13.21 12.81
C PRO A 26 3.53 -14.27 11.72
N THR A 27 2.42 -14.24 11.01
CA THR A 27 2.14 -15.09 9.84
C THR A 27 1.76 -14.20 8.67
N PHE A 28 1.95 -14.69 7.44
CA PHE A 28 1.37 -14.03 6.28
C PHE A 28 -0.15 -14.17 6.33
N GLU A 29 -0.83 -13.03 6.24
CA GLU A 29 -2.26 -12.94 6.14
C GLU A 29 -2.71 -13.50 4.78
N THR A 30 -3.79 -14.28 4.81
CA THR A 30 -4.45 -14.77 3.61
C THR A 30 -5.71 -13.96 3.29
N THR A 31 -6.17 -13.12 4.23
CA THR A 31 -7.31 -12.21 4.07
C THR A 31 -7.16 -10.99 5.01
N PRO A 32 -7.44 -9.76 4.55
CA PRO A 32 -7.76 -9.42 3.15
C PRO A 32 -6.58 -9.71 2.23
N VAL A 33 -6.85 -9.93 0.94
CA VAL A 33 -5.79 -9.97 -0.08
C VAL A 33 -5.43 -8.54 -0.47
N GLN A 34 -4.20 -8.30 -0.94
CA GLN A 34 -3.75 -7.00 -1.40
C GLN A 34 -3.16 -7.08 -2.81
N VAL A 35 -3.61 -6.20 -3.69
CA VAL A 35 -3.04 -6.01 -5.03
C VAL A 35 -2.47 -4.59 -5.10
N VAL A 36 -1.20 -4.49 -5.48
CA VAL A 36 -0.49 -3.23 -5.61
C VAL A 36 -0.31 -2.87 -7.08
N GLY A 37 -0.77 -1.68 -7.46
CA GLY A 37 -0.40 -1.05 -8.72
C GLY A 37 0.82 -0.15 -8.51
N PHE A 38 1.83 -0.24 -9.37
CA PHE A 38 2.96 0.68 -9.43
C PHE A 38 2.75 1.61 -10.61
N LEU A 39 2.40 2.86 -10.36
CA LEU A 39 1.90 3.78 -11.37
C LEU A 39 3.05 4.57 -11.97
N LYS A 40 3.12 4.59 -13.31
CA LYS A 40 3.99 5.47 -14.05
C LYS A 40 3.17 6.52 -14.77
N ARG A 41 3.46 7.81 -14.56
CA ARG A 41 2.79 8.87 -15.32
C ARG A 41 3.27 8.88 -16.76
N LYS A 42 2.38 9.29 -17.66
CA LYS A 42 2.67 9.44 -19.08
C LYS A 42 3.72 10.52 -19.32
N ASP A 43 4.58 10.30 -20.30
CA ASP A 43 5.59 11.28 -20.71
C ASP A 43 4.95 12.61 -21.10
N GLY A 44 5.59 13.71 -20.66
CA GLY A 44 5.13 15.07 -20.91
C GLY A 44 4.12 15.61 -19.89
N LEU A 45 3.55 14.79 -19.01
CA LEU A 45 2.72 15.29 -17.90
C LEU A 45 3.60 15.73 -16.73
N SER A 46 3.28 16.89 -16.14
CA SER A 46 3.82 17.27 -14.84
C SER A 46 3.25 16.39 -13.73
N LYS A 47 3.91 16.40 -12.56
CA LYS A 47 3.46 15.60 -11.43
C LYS A 47 2.17 16.11 -10.79
N GLU A 48 1.95 17.43 -10.81
CA GLU A 48 0.69 18.03 -10.32
C GLU A 48 -0.48 17.71 -11.25
N GLU A 49 -0.27 17.68 -12.57
CA GLU A 49 -1.28 17.20 -13.53
C GLU A 49 -1.60 15.74 -13.28
N PHE A 50 -0.57 14.88 -13.17
CA PHE A 50 -0.74 13.46 -12.85
C PHE A 50 -1.54 13.26 -11.56
N LYS A 51 -1.16 13.94 -10.47
CA LYS A 51 -1.86 13.88 -9.18
C LYS A 51 -3.33 14.30 -9.30
N THR A 52 -3.60 15.38 -10.04
CA THR A 52 -4.96 15.89 -10.22
C THR A 52 -5.81 14.88 -10.98
N HIS A 53 -5.29 14.34 -12.08
CA HIS A 53 -5.96 13.30 -12.86
C HIS A 53 -6.17 12.02 -12.06
N TRP A 54 -5.15 11.56 -11.34
CA TRP A 54 -5.23 10.32 -10.58
C TRP A 54 -6.25 10.42 -9.44
N LEU A 55 -6.32 11.54 -8.74
CA LEU A 55 -7.34 11.73 -7.70
C LEU A 55 -8.77 11.74 -8.26
N GLN A 56 -8.95 12.30 -9.46
CA GLN A 56 -10.23 12.24 -10.18
C GLN A 56 -10.54 10.82 -10.66
N HIS A 57 -9.53 10.09 -11.10
CA HIS A 57 -9.62 8.69 -11.48
C HIS A 57 -10.11 7.83 -10.32
N GLY A 58 -9.57 8.01 -9.10
CA GLY A 58 -10.07 7.31 -7.92
C GLY A 58 -11.53 7.61 -7.59
N ALA A 59 -11.99 8.85 -7.82
CA ALA A 59 -13.40 9.22 -7.69
C ALA A 59 -14.28 8.57 -8.77
N LEU A 60 -13.80 8.50 -10.02
CA LEU A 60 -14.46 7.78 -11.11
C LEU A 60 -14.58 6.30 -10.76
N PHE A 61 -13.48 5.63 -10.42
CA PHE A 61 -13.46 4.22 -10.05
C PHE A 61 -14.47 3.92 -8.93
N ARG A 62 -14.48 4.73 -7.86
CA ARG A 62 -15.42 4.59 -6.75
C ARG A 62 -16.89 4.71 -7.18
N SER A 63 -17.19 5.44 -8.25
CA SER A 63 -18.57 5.59 -8.75
C SER A 63 -19.09 4.39 -9.55
N LEU A 64 -18.20 3.52 -10.02
CA LEU A 64 -18.51 2.35 -10.85
C LEU A 64 -18.88 1.13 -10.00
N ASN A 65 -19.62 0.18 -10.59
CA ASN A 65 -20.04 -1.04 -9.88
C ASN A 65 -18.87 -1.97 -9.56
N ILE A 66 -17.84 -2.02 -10.41
CA ILE A 66 -16.61 -2.80 -10.19
C ILE A 66 -15.90 -2.47 -8.87
N SER A 67 -16.09 -1.26 -8.32
CA SER A 67 -15.52 -0.89 -7.02
C SER A 67 -16.07 -1.71 -5.84
N LYS A 68 -17.22 -2.36 -6.00
CA LYS A 68 -17.82 -3.23 -4.96
C LYS A 68 -17.05 -4.53 -4.75
N ALA A 69 -16.14 -4.89 -5.66
CA ALA A 69 -15.29 -6.08 -5.53
C ALA A 69 -14.14 -5.90 -4.52
N ILE A 70 -13.88 -4.67 -4.08
CA ILE A 70 -12.84 -4.36 -3.10
C ILE A 70 -13.43 -3.79 -1.82
N THR A 71 -12.72 -3.96 -0.71
CA THR A 71 -13.06 -3.41 0.60
C THR A 71 -12.33 -2.11 0.91
N LYS A 72 -11.20 -1.85 0.25
CA LYS A 72 -10.37 -0.66 0.45
C LYS A 72 -9.57 -0.34 -0.82
N TYR A 73 -9.40 0.94 -1.10
CA TYR A 73 -8.55 1.46 -2.16
C TYR A 73 -7.80 2.70 -1.68
N ASP A 74 -6.47 2.64 -1.70
CA ASP A 74 -5.60 3.76 -1.35
C ASP A 74 -4.78 4.19 -2.56
N GLU A 75 -4.69 5.50 -2.79
CA GLU A 75 -3.78 6.14 -3.74
C GLU A 75 -2.62 6.78 -2.97
N LEU A 76 -1.41 6.31 -3.21
CA LEU A 76 -0.19 6.75 -2.53
C LEU A 76 0.75 7.44 -3.52
N LEU A 77 0.97 8.74 -3.34
CA LEU A 77 1.92 9.49 -4.17
C LEU A 77 3.33 9.39 -3.61
N VAL A 78 4.31 9.25 -4.51
CA VAL A 78 5.72 9.39 -4.16
C VAL A 78 6.00 10.82 -3.73
N ASN A 79 6.61 10.99 -2.56
CA ASN A 79 7.06 12.30 -2.08
C ASN A 79 8.47 12.61 -2.63
N ASP A 80 8.57 13.58 -3.54
CA ASP A 80 9.83 13.89 -4.23
C ASP A 80 10.89 14.47 -3.30
N GLU A 81 10.51 15.38 -2.42
CA GLU A 81 11.43 16.00 -1.47
C GLU A 81 12.11 14.95 -0.57
N THR A 82 11.32 14.02 -0.05
CA THR A 82 11.83 12.92 0.78
C THR A 82 12.66 11.95 -0.05
N ASN A 83 12.25 11.64 -1.29
CA ASN A 83 13.04 10.80 -2.18
C ASN A 83 14.38 11.44 -2.55
N ASP A 84 14.42 12.75 -2.81
CA ASP A 84 15.66 13.45 -3.14
C ASP A 84 16.60 13.52 -1.93
N LEU A 85 16.06 13.69 -0.72
CA LEU A 85 16.82 13.51 0.52
C LEU A 85 17.41 12.09 0.61
N LEU A 86 16.61 11.05 0.37
CA LEU A 86 17.09 9.66 0.39
C LEU A 86 18.19 9.41 -0.65
N LYS A 87 18.04 9.95 -1.88
CA LYS A 87 19.08 9.87 -2.92
C LYS A 87 20.37 10.56 -2.49
N SER A 88 20.28 11.73 -1.84
CA SER A 88 21.44 12.45 -1.33
C SER A 88 22.22 11.65 -0.27
N MET A 89 21.54 10.72 0.41
CA MET A 89 22.12 9.77 1.36
C MET A 89 22.63 8.47 0.70
N GLY A 90 22.56 8.36 -0.63
CA GLY A 90 23.01 7.20 -1.39
C GLY A 90 21.98 6.07 -1.49
N ALA A 91 20.73 6.28 -1.09
CA ALA A 91 19.69 5.28 -1.25
C ALA A 91 19.20 5.20 -2.71
N LEU A 92 18.88 3.98 -3.16
CA LEU A 92 18.12 3.78 -4.39
C LEU A 92 16.66 4.18 -4.13
N THR A 93 16.06 4.89 -5.08
CA THR A 93 14.65 5.27 -5.04
C THR A 93 13.90 4.70 -6.24
N THR A 94 12.58 4.74 -6.15
CA THR A 94 11.67 4.28 -7.19
C THR A 94 11.67 5.18 -8.44
N GLU A 95 11.37 4.57 -9.59
CA GLU A 95 11.06 5.25 -10.85
C GLU A 95 9.55 5.50 -11.07
N TRP A 96 8.69 4.87 -10.27
CA TRP A 96 7.23 5.06 -10.27
C TRP A 96 6.85 6.39 -9.60
N ASP A 97 5.70 6.94 -10.01
CA ASP A 97 5.17 8.20 -9.50
C ASP A 97 4.19 8.00 -8.33
N GLY A 98 3.64 6.79 -8.18
CA GLY A 98 2.75 6.44 -7.08
C GLY A 98 2.47 4.93 -6.99
N LEU A 99 1.76 4.54 -5.93
CA LEU A 99 1.23 3.21 -5.70
C LEU A 99 -0.29 3.24 -5.49
N ALA A 100 -1.00 2.30 -6.08
CA ALA A 100 -2.38 1.97 -5.77
C ALA A 100 -2.39 0.72 -4.91
N ILE A 101 -3.15 0.69 -3.81
CA ILE A 101 -3.37 -0.54 -3.03
C ILE A 101 -4.85 -0.85 -3.00
N MET A 102 -5.24 -1.98 -3.58
CA MET A 102 -6.59 -2.51 -3.51
C MET A 102 -6.64 -3.70 -2.57
N GLU A 103 -7.53 -3.66 -1.59
CA GLU A 103 -7.78 -4.78 -0.67
C GLU A 103 -9.12 -5.43 -0.99
N GLY A 104 -9.19 -6.75 -0.93
CA GLY A 104 -10.43 -7.50 -1.16
C GLY A 104 -10.45 -8.85 -0.46
N ARG A 105 -11.48 -9.65 -0.75
CA ARG A 105 -11.67 -10.97 -0.11
C ARG A 105 -10.88 -12.09 -0.78
N SER A 106 -10.61 -11.98 -2.06
CA SER A 106 -9.82 -12.95 -2.83
C SER A 106 -9.10 -12.27 -3.99
N PHE A 107 -7.98 -12.83 -4.45
CA PHE A 107 -7.27 -12.29 -5.62
C PHE A 107 -8.13 -12.34 -6.88
N GLU A 108 -8.98 -13.35 -7.01
CA GLU A 108 -9.91 -13.51 -8.13
C GLU A 108 -10.89 -12.33 -8.23
N GLU A 109 -11.52 -11.94 -7.11
CA GLU A 109 -12.45 -10.79 -7.10
C GLU A 109 -11.72 -9.48 -7.45
N VAL A 110 -10.55 -9.24 -6.85
CA VAL A 110 -9.80 -7.99 -7.06
C VAL A 110 -9.24 -7.92 -8.48
N LEU A 111 -8.61 -8.98 -8.97
CA LEU A 111 -8.04 -9.00 -10.32
C LEU A 111 -9.11 -9.10 -11.41
N GLY A 112 -10.29 -9.65 -11.09
CA GLY A 112 -11.44 -9.71 -11.99
C GLY A 112 -11.93 -8.33 -12.44
N ILE A 113 -11.64 -7.27 -11.66
CA ILE A 113 -11.86 -5.87 -12.06
C ILE A 113 -11.17 -5.58 -13.39
N LEU A 114 -9.91 -5.99 -13.55
CA LEU A 114 -9.07 -5.65 -14.71
C LEU A 114 -9.58 -6.28 -16.01
N SER A 115 -10.38 -7.35 -15.91
CA SER A 115 -10.98 -8.06 -17.03
C SER A 115 -12.46 -7.72 -17.26
N SER A 116 -13.02 -6.77 -16.51
CA SER A 116 -14.44 -6.43 -16.59
C SER A 116 -14.75 -5.46 -17.73
N ASP A 117 -15.96 -5.55 -18.29
CA ASP A 117 -16.42 -4.64 -19.34
C ASP A 117 -16.44 -3.17 -18.85
N GLU A 118 -16.82 -2.94 -17.58
CA GLU A 118 -16.87 -1.59 -17.00
C GLU A 118 -15.45 -0.99 -16.86
N HIS A 119 -14.45 -1.81 -16.55
CA HIS A 119 -13.06 -1.38 -16.55
C HIS A 119 -12.58 -1.02 -17.96
N GLU A 120 -12.80 -1.89 -18.94
CA GLU A 120 -12.42 -1.63 -20.33
C GLU A 120 -13.13 -0.38 -20.89
N GLN A 121 -14.40 -0.19 -20.55
CA GLN A 121 -15.20 0.90 -21.10
C GLN A 121 -14.92 2.26 -20.45
N TYR A 122 -14.64 2.30 -19.14
CA TYR A 122 -14.56 3.57 -18.40
C TYR A 122 -13.19 3.85 -17.79
N ILE A 123 -12.51 2.83 -17.26
CA ILE A 123 -11.21 3.00 -16.58
C ILE A 123 -10.10 3.11 -17.61
N VAL A 124 -10.01 2.19 -18.57
CA VAL A 124 -8.93 2.19 -19.58
C VAL A 124 -8.82 3.51 -20.35
N PRO A 125 -9.90 4.08 -20.90
CA PRO A 125 -9.81 5.36 -21.62
C PRO A 125 -9.46 6.54 -20.71
N ASP A 126 -9.74 6.43 -19.41
CA ASP A 126 -9.36 7.44 -18.44
C ASP A 126 -7.87 7.34 -18.08
N GLU A 127 -7.38 6.13 -17.81
CA GLU A 127 -5.95 5.83 -17.57
C GLU A 127 -5.07 6.32 -18.72
N GLU A 128 -5.48 6.13 -19.98
CA GLU A 128 -4.71 6.56 -21.16
C GLU A 128 -4.39 8.07 -21.21
N LYS A 129 -5.15 8.88 -20.46
CA LYS A 129 -4.93 10.33 -20.36
C LYS A 129 -3.72 10.67 -19.50
N PHE A 130 -3.39 9.84 -18.50
CA PHE A 130 -2.40 10.21 -17.48
C PHE A 130 -1.38 9.12 -17.12
N LEU A 131 -1.64 7.84 -17.39
CA LEU A 131 -0.73 6.73 -17.15
C LEU A 131 0.04 6.32 -18.40
N ASP A 132 1.31 5.98 -18.20
CA ASP A 132 2.00 5.03 -19.06
C ASP A 132 1.62 3.61 -18.60
N ARG A 133 0.64 3.02 -19.28
CA ARG A 133 0.13 1.69 -18.95
C ARG A 133 1.15 0.57 -19.24
N ASN A 134 2.13 0.80 -20.12
CA ASN A 134 3.17 -0.19 -20.42
C ASN A 134 4.26 -0.23 -19.35
N ALA A 135 4.50 0.90 -18.67
CA ALA A 135 5.45 1.00 -17.56
C ALA A 135 4.78 0.81 -16.18
N THR A 136 3.45 0.82 -16.13
CA THR A 136 2.67 0.55 -14.92
C THR A 136 2.61 -0.96 -14.65
N GLN A 137 2.77 -1.37 -13.39
CA GLN A 137 2.86 -2.79 -13.01
C GLN A 137 1.79 -3.15 -11.99
N VAL A 138 1.32 -4.40 -12.01
CA VAL A 138 0.37 -4.94 -11.02
C VAL A 138 1.00 -6.13 -10.31
N MET A 139 0.96 -6.10 -8.98
CA MET A 139 1.58 -7.12 -8.14
C MET A 139 0.62 -7.58 -7.04
N PRO A 140 0.11 -8.82 -7.11
CA PRO A 140 -0.53 -9.47 -5.97
C PRO A 140 0.49 -9.70 -4.84
N ILE A 141 0.14 -9.33 -3.61
CA ILE A 141 1.04 -9.47 -2.45
C ILE A 141 0.37 -10.22 -1.29
N ASN A 142 1.15 -11.07 -0.62
CA ASN A 142 0.83 -11.56 0.71
C ASN A 142 1.60 -10.69 1.71
N PHE A 143 0.93 -10.24 2.78
CA PHE A 143 1.55 -9.37 3.78
C PHE A 143 1.47 -10.00 5.17
N ALA A 144 2.36 -9.60 6.06
CA ALA A 144 2.31 -9.95 7.48
C ALA A 144 2.33 -8.66 8.29
N GLU A 145 1.36 -8.46 9.18
CA GLU A 145 1.34 -7.29 10.05
C GLU A 145 2.29 -7.52 11.24
N ILE A 146 3.49 -6.93 11.18
CA ILE A 146 4.50 -7.08 12.23
C ILE A 146 4.29 -6.06 13.37
N ILE A 147 3.89 -4.83 13.03
CA ILE A 147 3.64 -3.74 13.98
C ILE A 147 2.42 -2.96 13.51
N ASN A 148 1.34 -2.97 14.30
CA ASN A 148 0.22 -2.05 14.15
C ASN A 148 -0.24 -1.56 15.53
N ARG A 149 0.19 -0.34 15.88
CA ARG A 149 -0.11 0.27 17.19
C ARG A 149 -1.50 0.90 17.26
N ASN A 150 -2.19 1.00 16.12
CA ASN A 150 -3.46 1.71 15.98
C ASN A 150 -4.63 0.76 15.67
N LYS A 151 -4.41 -0.56 15.73
CA LYS A 151 -5.47 -1.56 15.58
C LYS A 151 -6.28 -1.60 16.86
N HIS A 152 -7.49 -1.05 16.81
CA HIS A 152 -8.47 -1.10 17.90
C HIS A 152 -9.14 -2.47 17.98
#